data_AF-A0A7C9HL92-F1
#
_entry.id   AF-A0A7C9HL92-F1
#
_cell.length_a   1.000
_cell.length_b   1.000
_cell.length_c   1.000
_cell.angle_alpha   90.00
_cell.angle_beta   90.00
_cell.angle_gamma   90.00
#
_symmetry.space_group_name_H-M   'P 1'
#
loop_
_entity.id
_entity.type
_entity.pdbx_description
1 polymer ?
#
loop_
_entity_poly.entity_id
_entity_poly.type
_entity_poly.pdbx_seq_one_letter_code
_entity_poly.pdbx_strand_id
1 'polypeptide(L)' 'MRDFYIDGEDGWRICKTHPGPVYVLSRRGVLVKCSKSLDELKQRAEHDREQ' A
#
# COMPACT_ATOMS: atom_id res chain seq x y z
N MET A 1 14.06 6.75 -11.61
CA MET A 1 13.09 6.47 -10.53
C MET A 1 12.01 5.58 -11.14
N ARG A 2 11.76 4.37 -10.62
CA ARG A 2 10.66 3.52 -11.12
C ARG A 2 9.62 3.41 -10.03
N ASP A 3 8.51 4.09 -10.26
CA ASP A 3 7.32 3.91 -9.45
C ASP A 3 6.59 2.69 -9.99
N PHE A 4 6.05 1.87 -9.09
CA PHE A 4 5.23 0.73 -9.48
C PHE A 4 3.88 0.75 -8.80
N TYR A 5 2.90 0.29 -9.56
CA TYR A 5 1.49 0.23 -9.18
C TYR A 5 1.06 -1.24 -9.19
N ILE A 6 0.47 -1.70 -8.10
CA ILE A 6 -0.19 -3.00 -8.02
C ILE A 6 -1.67 -2.72 -7.80
N ASP A 7 -2.52 -3.02 -8.78
CA ASP A 7 -3.97 -3.09 -8.57
C ASP A 7 -4.28 -4.47 -7.98
N GLY A 8 -4.85 -4.48 -6.78
CA GLY A 8 -5.46 -5.66 -6.19
C GLY A 8 -6.86 -5.87 -6.73
N GLU A 9 -7.30 -7.11 -6.82
CA GLU A 9 -8.64 -7.47 -7.33
C GLU A 9 -9.78 -6.84 -6.51
N ASP A 10 -9.54 -6.57 -5.22
CA ASP A 10 -10.47 -5.87 -4.33
C ASP A 10 -10.60 -4.37 -4.60
N GLY A 11 -9.91 -3.83 -5.61
CA GLY A 11 -9.94 -2.43 -6.00
C GLY A 11 -8.99 -1.53 -5.20
N TRP A 12 -8.02 -2.11 -4.50
CA TRP A 12 -6.94 -1.36 -3.83
C TRP A 12 -5.76 -1.18 -4.76
N ARG A 13 -5.11 -0.02 -4.71
CA ARG A 13 -3.90 0.25 -5.49
C ARG A 13 -2.72 0.55 -4.59
N ILE A 14 -1.64 -0.22 -4.73
CA ILE A 14 -0.40 0.02 -3.99
C ILE A 14 0.57 0.78 -4.89
N CYS A 15 1.00 1.95 -4.45
CA CYS A 15 1.96 2.82 -5.13
C CYS A 15 3.27 2.83 -4.33
N LYS A 16 4.40 2.46 -4.94
CA LYS A 16 5.74 2.62 -4.32
C LYS A 16 6.57 3.59 -5.11
N THR A 17 7.16 4.55 -4.41
CA THR A 17 8.16 5.48 -4.95
C THR A 17 9.55 4.96 -4.54
N HIS A 18 10.56 4.93 -5.41
CA HIS A 18 11.92 4.48 -5.02
C HIS A 18 13.03 5.52 -5.31
N PRO A 19 13.82 5.95 -4.30
CA PRO A 19 13.70 5.62 -2.88
C PRO A 19 12.59 6.45 -2.23
N GLY A 20 11.62 5.81 -1.59
CA GLY A 20 10.50 6.54 -1.03
C GLY A 20 9.44 5.66 -0.37
N PRO A 21 8.44 6.31 0.24
CA PRO A 21 7.34 5.65 0.94
C PRO A 21 6.41 4.87 -0.01
N VAL A 22 5.65 3.98 0.60
CA VAL A 22 4.62 3.15 -0.02
C VAL A 22 3.26 3.66 0.42
N TYR A 23 2.35 3.80 -0.54
CA TYR A 23 1.00 4.29 -0.36
C TYR A 23 0.00 3.23 -0.83
N VAL A 24 -1.10 3.10 -0.12
CA VAL A 24 -2.26 2.29 -0.51
C VAL A 24 -3.42 3.24 -0.77
N LEU A 25 -3.89 3.25 -1.99
CA LEU A 25 -5.05 4.01 -2.43
C LEU A 25 -6.26 3.09 -2.54
N SER A 26 -7.45 3.61 -2.24
CA SER A 26 -8.71 2.95 -2.59
C SER A 26 -8.97 3.03 -4.10
N ARG A 27 -10.01 2.32 -4.55
CA ARG A 27 -10.48 2.36 -5.94
C ARG A 27 -10.79 3.76 -6.46
N ARG A 28 -11.12 4.69 -5.54
CA ARG A 28 -11.41 6.10 -5.85
C ARG A 28 -10.16 6.99 -5.86
N GLY A 29 -8.96 6.42 -5.69
CA GLY A 29 -7.70 7.15 -5.60
C GLY A 29 -7.48 7.84 -4.25
N VAL A 30 -8.26 7.51 -3.22
CA VAL A 30 -8.12 8.09 -1.88
C VAL A 30 -7.04 7.35 -1.10
N LEU A 31 -6.10 8.06 -0.49
CA LEU A 31 -5.08 7.47 0.38
C LEU A 31 -5.73 6.84 1.61
N VAL A 32 -5.44 5.55 1.84
CA VAL A 32 -6.00 4.79 2.96
C VAL A 32 -4.93 4.33 3.93
N LYS A 33 -3.77 3.88 3.43
CA LYS A 33 -2.62 3.54 4.27
C LYS A 33 -1.34 4.09 3.66
N CYS A 34 -0.38 4.46 4.50
CA CYS A 34 0.98 4.79 4.06
C CYS A 34 2.00 4.20 5.03
N SER A 35 3.16 3.80 4.51
CA SER A 35 4.30 3.36 5.34
C SER A 35 5.61 3.54 4.61
N LYS A 36 6.72 3.35 5.30
CA LYS A 36 8.06 3.51 4.73
C LYS A 36 8.42 2.36 3.80
N SER A 37 7.86 1.17 4.03
CA SER A 37 8.10 -0.03 3.23
C SER A 37 6.83 -0.84 3.00
N LEU A 38 6.89 -1.75 2.02
CA LEU A 38 5.83 -2.73 1.77
C LEU A 38 5.72 -3.73 2.93
N ASP A 39 6.85 -4.08 3.55
CA ASP A 39 6.89 -5.04 4.65
C ASP A 39 6.18 -4.51 5.90
N GLU A 40 6.35 -3.23 6.24
CA GLU A 40 5.59 -2.60 7.33
C GLU A 40 4.07 -2.61 7.06
N LEU A 41 3.65 -2.37 5.81
CA LEU A 41 2.24 -2.43 5.43
C LEU A 41 1.68 -3.86 5.55
N LYS A 42 2.46 -4.87 5.15
CA LYS A 42 2.08 -6.28 5.30
C LYS A 42 1.94 -6.67 6.76
N GLN A 43 2.92 -6.33 7.60
CA GLN A 43 2.87 -6.63 9.04
C GLN A 43 1.65 -6.00 9.71
N ARG A 44 1.32 -4.74 9.39
CA ARG A 44 0.11 -4.08 9.90
C ARG A 44 -1.17 -4.75 9.42
N ALA A 45 -1.22 -5.19 8.15
CA ALA A 45 -2.39 -5.86 7.60
C ALA A 45 -2.65 -7.22 8.27
N GLU A 46 -1.61 -7.99 8.59
CA GLU A 46 -1.72 -9.24 9.33
C GLU A 46 -2.21 -8.99 10.77
N HIS A 47 -1.64 -8.00 11.46
CA HIS A 47 -2.06 -7.65 12.82
C HIS A 47 -3.50 -7.13 12.89
N ASP A 48 -3.97 -6.34 11.91
CA ASP A 48 -5.36 -5.90 11.83
C ASP A 48 -6.34 -7.07 11.61
N ARG A 49 -5.88 -8.21 11.09
CA ARG A 49 -6.71 -9.40 10.80
C ARG A 49 -6.88 -10.32 12.01
N GLU A 50 -5.98 -10.21 12.98
CA GLU A 50 -5.98 -11.00 14.22
C GLU A 50 -6.78 -10.33 15.37
N GLN A 51 -7.33 -9.12 15.15
CA GLN A 51 -8.24 -8.43 16.09
C GLN A 51 -9.69 -8.47 15.63
#